data_AF-A0ABD0PVW3-F1
#
_entry.id   AF-A0ABD0PVW3-F1
#
_cell.length_a   1.000
_cell.length_b   1.000
_cell.length_c   1.000
_cell.angle_alpha   90.00
_cell.angle_beta   90.00
_cell.angle_gamma   90.00
#
_symmetry.space_group_name_H-M   'P 1'
#
loop_
_entity.id
_entity.type
_entity.pdbx_description
1 polymer ?
#
loop_
_entity_poly.entity_id
_entity_poly.type
_entity_poly.pdbx_seq_one_letter_code
_entity_poly.pdbx_strand_id
1 'polypeptide(L)' 'YAVHDFGDLTFKHLEKDEHFMHVPFPRTVGRANKLLSGAVSGAVGAGHTCIMLGGDH' A
#
# COMPACT_ATOMS: atom_id res chain seq x y z
N TYR A 1 18.78 13.21 11.63
CA TYR A 1 17.76 12.14 11.74
C TYR A 1 18.28 10.91 11.00
N ALA A 2 18.24 9.74 11.63
CA ALA A 2 18.55 8.49 10.92
C ALA A 2 17.38 8.17 9.99
N VAL A 3 17.67 7.92 8.71
CA VAL A 3 16.69 7.51 7.71
C VAL A 3 16.70 5.99 7.63
N HIS A 4 15.52 5.38 7.64
CA HIS A 4 15.34 3.96 7.37
C HIS A 4 14.46 3.80 6.12
N ASP A 5 15.00 3.13 5.12
CA ASP A 5 14.27 2.83 3.89
C ASP A 5 13.66 1.43 3.99
N PHE A 6 12.33 1.36 3.97
CA PHE A 6 11.57 0.10 4.00
C PHE A 6 11.45 -0.53 2.61
N GLY A 7 11.93 0.14 1.56
CA GLY A 7 11.86 -0.29 0.18
C GLY A 7 10.47 -0.17 -0.44
N ASP A 8 10.37 -0.60 -1.70
CA ASP A 8 9.14 -0.55 -2.46
C ASP A 8 8.23 -1.75 -2.17
N LEU A 9 6.94 -1.48 -1.95
CA LEU A 9 5.93 -2.52 -1.86
C LEU A 9 5.60 -3.08 -3.24
N THR A 10 5.60 -4.40 -3.37
CA THR A 10 5.15 -5.07 -4.60
C THR A 10 3.64 -5.29 -4.59
N PHE A 11 2.92 -4.60 -5.47
CA PHE A 11 1.49 -4.79 -5.66
C PHE A 11 1.23 -5.68 -6.88
N LYS A 12 0.65 -6.86 -6.65
CA LYS A 12 0.25 -7.76 -7.74
C LYS A 12 -1.11 -7.36 -8.28
N HIS A 13 -1.17 -7.08 -9.57
CA HIS A 13 -2.43 -6.95 -10.29
C HIS A 13 -3.12 -8.32 -10.36
N LEU A 14 -4.41 -8.34 -10.06
CA LEU A 14 -5.19 -9.58 -10.13
C LEU A 14 -5.65 -9.79 -11.58
N GLU A 15 -5.48 -11.01 -12.11
CA GLU A 15 -5.97 -11.36 -13.45
C GLU A 15 -7.50 -11.20 -13.57
N LYS A 16 -8.22 -11.35 -12.45
CA LYS A 16 -9.67 -11.18 -12.37
C LYS A 16 -10.02 -10.22 -11.24
N ASP A 17 -10.36 -9.00 -11.61
CA ASP A 17 -10.86 -7.99 -10.69
C ASP A 17 -11.98 -7.18 -11.35
N GLU A 18 -13.12 -7.85 -11.48
CA GLU A 18 -14.32 -7.25 -12.05
C GLU A 18 -14.75 -6.01 -11.28
N HIS A 19 -15.30 -5.06 -12.01
CA HIS A 19 -15.79 -3.81 -11.45
C HIS A 19 -16.87 -4.09 -10.40
N PHE A 20 -16.89 -3.26 -9.36
CA PHE A 20 -18.03 -3.21 -8.44
C PHE A 20 -18.80 -1.93 -8.73
N MET A 21 -19.95 -2.06 -9.40
CA MET A 21 -20.65 -0.92 -10.00
C MET A 21 -19.73 -0.13 -10.95
N HIS A 22 -19.44 1.14 -10.64
CA HIS A 22 -18.55 2.01 -11.41
C HIS A 22 -17.11 2.05 -10.87
N VAL A 23 -16.79 1.22 -9.87
CA VAL A 23 -15.46 1.19 -9.25
C VAL A 23 -14.56 0.19 -9.98
N PRO A 24 -13.50 0.64 -10.69
CA PRO A 24 -12.55 -0.24 -11.35
C PRO A 24 -11.56 -0.83 -10.33
N PHE A 25 -11.15 -2.08 -10.57
CA PHE A 25 -10.12 -2.79 -9.80
C PHE A 25 -10.26 -2.76 -8.26
N PRO A 26 -11.47 -2.96 -7.70
CA PRO A 26 -11.70 -2.78 -6.27
C PRO A 26 -10.85 -3.71 -5.39
N ARG A 27 -10.57 -4.95 -5.84
CA ARG A 27 -9.81 -5.92 -5.04
C ARG A 27 -8.31 -5.67 -5.12
N THR A 28 -7.81 -5.23 -6.27
CA THR A 28 -6.40 -4.90 -6.50
C THR A 28 -6.02 -3.69 -5.66
N VAL A 29 -6.81 -2.61 -5.73
CA VAL A 29 -6.61 -1.39 -4.93
C VAL A 29 -6.77 -1.69 -3.43
N GLY A 30 -7.79 -2.46 -3.05
CA GLY A 30 -7.98 -2.86 -1.65
C GLY A 30 -6.83 -3.71 -1.10
N ARG A 31 -6.28 -4.62 -1.92
CA ARG A 31 -5.13 -5.46 -1.52
C ARG A 31 -3.84 -4.65 -1.39
N ALA A 32 -3.60 -3.71 -2.30
CA ALA A 32 -2.47 -2.79 -2.21
C ALA A 32 -2.55 -1.99 -0.89
N ASN A 33 -3.72 -1.43 -0.58
CA ASN A 33 -3.94 -0.69 0.67
C ASN A 33 -3.81 -1.56 1.92
N LYS A 34 -4.22 -2.83 1.88
CA LYS A 34 -4.00 -3.77 3.00
C LYS A 34 -2.52 -4.02 3.27
N LEU A 35 -1.70 -4.11 2.22
CA LEU A 35 -0.25 -4.28 2.37
C LEU A 35 0.40 -2.99 2.89
N LEU A 36 0.00 -1.85 2.31
CA LEU A 36 0.49 -0.53 2.72
C LEU A 36 0.18 -0.22 4.19
N SER A 37 -1.05 -0.47 4.64
CA SER A 37 -1.42 -0.23 6.04
C SER A 37 -0.60 -1.08 7.01
N GLY A 38 -0.27 -2.32 6.65
CA GLY A 38 0.64 -3.17 7.41
C GLY A 38 2.06 -2.60 7.47
N ALA A 39 2.62 -2.15 6.35
CA ALA A 39 3.95 -1.55 6.31
C ALA A 39 4.04 -0.26 7.14
N VAL A 40 3.05 0.62 7.02
CA VAL A 40 2.93 1.85 7.83
C VAL A 40 2.82 1.52 9.31
N SER A 41 1.98 0.55 9.67
CA SER A 41 1.86 0.10 11.06
C SER A 41 3.18 -0.42 11.62
N GLY A 42 3.96 -1.17 10.84
CA GLY A 42 5.30 -1.62 11.21
C GLY A 42 6.29 -0.47 11.42
N ALA A 43 6.36 0.48 10.49
CA ALA A 43 7.25 1.62 10.58
C ALA A 43 6.93 2.51 11.80
N VAL A 44 5.65 2.82 12.02
CA VAL A 44 5.20 3.61 13.17
C VAL A 44 5.40 2.85 14.48
N GLY A 45 5.10 1.55 14.51
CA GLY A 45 5.32 0.69 15.67
C GLY A 45 6.79 0.58 16.09
N ALA A 46 7.71 0.71 15.13
CA ALA A 46 9.15 0.78 15.37
C ALA A 46 9.65 2.19 15.77
N GLY A 47 8.75 3.17 15.91
CA GLY A 47 9.06 4.53 16.36
C GLY A 47 9.53 5.47 15.26
N HIS A 48 9.33 5.12 13.98
CA HIS A 48 9.68 6.00 12.87
C HIS A 48 8.53 6.94 12.49
N THR A 49 8.87 8.18 12.13
CA THR A 49 7.99 9.00 11.29
C THR A 49 7.94 8.37 9.90
N CYS A 50 6.77 7.88 9.49
CA CYS A 50 6.59 7.20 8.21
C CYS A 50 6.36 8.21 7.08
N ILE A 51 7.11 8.06 5.98
CA ILE A 51 6.89 8.77 4.72
C ILE A 51 6.59 7.73 3.65
N MET A 52 5.45 7.86 2.97
CA MET A 52 5.09 7.03 1.83
C MET A 52 5.38 7.81 0.54
N LEU A 53 6.17 7.21 -0.34
CA LEU A 53 6.38 7.72 -1.69
C LEU A 53 5.27 7.17 -2.58
N GLY A 54 4.52 8.08 -3.19
CA GLY A 54 3.17 7.86 -3.69
C GLY A 54 3.01 6.97 -4.93
N GLY A 55 1.73 6.76 -5.25
CA GLY A 55 1.16 6.33 -6.53
C GLY A 55 -0.05 7.24 -6.85
N ASP A 56 -1.23 6.68 -7.14
CA ASP A 56 -2.49 7.43 -7.11
C ASP A 56 -2.93 7.83 -5.67
N HIS A 57 -3.93 8.71 -5.57
CA HIS A 57 -4.30 9.45 -4.35
C HIS A 57 -5.48 8.82 -3.59
#